data_AF-A0A971KQ36-F1
#
_entry.id   AF-A0A971KQ36-F1
#
_cell.length_a   1.000
_cell.length_b   1.000
_cell.length_c   1.000
_cell.angle_alpha   90.00
_cell.angle_beta   90.00
_cell.angle_gamma   90.00
#
_symmetry.space_group_name_H-M   'P 1'
#
loop_
_entity.id
_entity.type
_entity.pdbx_description
1 polymer ?
#
loop_
_entity_poly.entity_id
_entity_poly.type
_entity_poly.pdbx_seq_one_letter_code
_entity_poly.pdbx_strand_id
1 'polypeptide(L)'
;MVRKNNEDSCLIIPSWSSLAIKKRICVFAVADGMGGENSGEVASKIAVDCVKKWINRFSSELLTVAEIEEMFSFINNEIWDHAN
;
A
#
# COMPACT_ATOMS: atom_id res chain seq x y z
N MET A 1 -14.24 8.97 22.97
CA MET A 1 -14.66 9.03 21.54
C MET A 1 -14.58 7.62 21.00
N VAL A 2 -15.68 7.03 20.54
CA VAL A 2 -15.70 5.70 19.93
C VAL A 2 -15.74 5.91 18.42
N ARG A 3 -14.74 5.40 17.70
CA ARG A 3 -14.75 5.40 16.22
C ARG A 3 -15.82 4.41 15.75
N LYS A 4 -16.62 4.81 14.75
CA LYS A 4 -17.66 3.92 14.18
C LYS A 4 -17.07 2.85 13.27
N ASN A 5 -16.13 3.23 12.42
CA ASN A 5 -15.44 2.34 11.49
C ASN A 5 -13.94 2.38 11.77
N ASN A 6 -13.26 1.27 11.49
CA ASN A 6 -11.80 1.22 11.46
C ASN A 6 -11.33 1.61 10.06
N GLU A 7 -10.67 2.75 9.93
CA GLU A 7 -10.15 3.25 8.66
C GLU A 7 -8.67 2.88 8.45
N ASP A 8 -8.08 2.14 9.38
CA ASP A 8 -6.70 1.67 9.29
C ASP A 8 -6.61 0.39 8.46
N SER A 9 -5.63 0.35 7.56
CA SER A 9 -5.27 -0.84 6.79
C SER A 9 -3.78 -1.16 6.94
N CYS A 10 -3.44 -2.45 6.94
CA CYS A 10 -2.04 -2.89 6.98
C CYS A 10 -1.73 -3.98 5.95
N LEU A 11 -0.45 -4.04 5.56
CA LEU A 11 0.12 -5.09 4.72
C LEU A 11 1.35 -5.66 5.42
N ILE A 12 1.40 -7.00 5.45
CA ILE A 12 2.53 -7.76 5.98
C ILE A 12 2.99 -8.72 4.89
N ILE A 13 4.18 -8.50 4.37
CA ILE A 13 4.91 -9.41 3.47
C ILE A 13 6.16 -9.85 4.22
N PRO A 14 6.07 -10.91 5.06
CA PRO A 14 7.18 -11.34 5.89
C PRO A 14 8.23 -12.08 5.05
N SER A 15 9.46 -12.17 5.56
CA SER A 15 10.62 -12.76 4.86
C SER A 15 10.42 -14.22 4.41
N TRP A 16 9.56 -14.98 5.09
CA TRP A 16 9.22 -16.36 4.74
C TRP A 16 8.06 -16.49 3.73
N SER A 17 7.45 -15.38 3.31
CA SER A 17 6.42 -15.42 2.28
C SER A 17 7.02 -15.69 0.90
N SER A 18 6.26 -16.40 0.04
CA SER A 18 6.70 -16.69 -1.33
C SER A 18 7.03 -15.42 -2.13
N LEU A 19 6.27 -14.34 -1.91
CA LEU A 19 6.52 -13.05 -2.54
C LEU A 19 7.84 -12.42 -2.04
N ALA A 20 8.09 -12.42 -0.73
CA ALA A 20 9.32 -11.89 -0.16
C ALA A 20 10.56 -12.64 -0.66
N ILE A 21 10.49 -13.98 -0.69
CA ILE A 21 11.59 -14.82 -1.18
C ILE A 21 11.86 -14.53 -2.66
N LYS A 22 10.80 -14.47 -3.48
CA LYS A 22 10.91 -14.20 -4.92
C LYS A 22 11.50 -12.83 -5.22
N LYS A 23 11.11 -11.81 -4.45
CA LYS A 23 11.50 -10.41 -4.66
C LYS A 23 12.68 -9.97 -3.79
N ARG A 24 13.19 -10.86 -2.92
CA ARG A 24 14.24 -10.59 -1.92
C ARG A 24 13.96 -9.33 -1.08
N ILE A 25 12.70 -9.12 -0.71
CA ILE A 25 12.25 -7.94 0.04
C ILE A 25 11.23 -8.32 1.12
N CYS A 26 11.31 -7.65 2.27
CA CYS A 26 10.31 -7.74 3.33
C CYS A 26 9.58 -6.40 3.41
N VAL A 27 8.26 -6.41 3.47
CA VAL A 27 7.44 -5.18 3.46
C VAL A 27 6.46 -5.19 4.61
N PHE A 28 6.45 -4.10 5.37
CA PHE A 28 5.44 -3.80 6.37
C PHE A 28 4.92 -2.40 6.04
N ALA A 29 3.62 -2.29 5.83
CA ALA A 29 2.98 -1.01 5.52
C ALA A 29 1.73 -0.85 6.37
N VAL A 30 1.48 0.39 6.80
CA VAL A 30 0.28 0.81 7.51
C VAL A 30 -0.22 2.08 6.82
N ALA A 31 -1.53 2.16 6.61
CA ALA A 31 -2.20 3.33 6.08
C ALA A 31 -3.35 3.69 7.02
N ASP A 32 -3.39 4.96 7.44
CA ASP A 32 -4.46 5.58 8.22
C ASP A 32 -5.34 6.37 7.25
N GLY A 33 -6.60 5.97 7.11
CA GLY A 33 -7.56 6.67 6.27
C GLY A 33 -8.01 7.97 6.94
N MET A 34 -7.87 9.11 6.26
CA MET A 34 -8.32 10.39 6.81
C MET A 34 -9.86 10.43 6.86
N GLY A 35 -10.43 10.12 8.03
CA GLY A 35 -11.87 10.18 8.26
C GLY A 35 -12.46 11.58 8.03
N GLY A 36 -13.65 11.62 7.41
CA GLY A 36 -14.39 12.86 7.13
C GLY A 36 -14.84 12.99 5.67
N GLU A 37 -14.11 12.37 4.75
CA GLU A 37 -14.54 12.16 3.36
C GLU A 37 -15.22 10.80 3.22
N ASN A 38 -16.10 10.64 2.22
CA ASN A 38 -16.75 9.37 1.95
C ASN A 38 -15.69 8.31 1.60
N SER A 39 -15.39 7.40 2.54
CA SER A 39 -14.61 6.17 2.35
C SER A 39 -13.10 6.22 2.70
N GLY A 40 -12.72 6.82 3.83
CA GLY A 40 -11.35 6.72 4.36
C GLY A 40 -10.84 5.27 4.50
N GLU A 41 -11.73 4.34 4.88
CA GLU A 41 -11.46 2.90 4.92
C GLU A 41 -11.12 2.30 3.53
N VAL A 42 -11.74 2.81 2.46
CA VAL A 42 -11.49 2.35 1.09
C VAL A 42 -10.14 2.90 0.61
N ALA A 43 -9.85 4.17 0.87
CA ALA A 43 -8.58 4.78 0.50
C ALA A 43 -7.38 4.06 1.15
N SER A 44 -7.44 3.78 2.46
CA SER A 44 -6.36 3.07 3.16
C SER A 44 -6.19 1.64 2.64
N LYS A 45 -7.29 0.96 2.30
CA LYS A 45 -7.26 -0.37 1.70
C LYS A 45 -6.61 -0.37 0.32
N ILE A 46 -7.00 0.57 -0.54
CA ILE A 46 -6.41 0.76 -1.88
C ILE A 46 -4.92 1.02 -1.75
N ALA A 47 -4.49 1.87 -0.81
CA ALA A 47 -3.09 2.18 -0.60
C ALA A 47 -2.25 0.92 -0.35
N VAL A 48 -2.63 0.11 0.65
CA VAL A 48 -1.86 -1.10 0.99
C VAL A 48 -1.94 -2.19 -0.08
N ASP A 49 -3.07 -2.30 -0.79
CA ASP A 49 -3.19 -3.24 -1.91
C ASP A 49 -2.32 -2.82 -3.10
N CYS A 50 -2.20 -1.52 -3.35
CA CYS A 50 -1.35 -0.98 -4.40
C CYS A 50 0.14 -1.18 -4.09
N VAL A 51 0.58 -1.07 -2.83
CA VAL A 51 1.93 -1.50 -2.42
C VAL A 51 2.19 -2.95 -2.85
N LYS A 52 1.27 -3.87 -2.54
CA LYS A 52 1.42 -5.29 -2.92
C LYS A 52 1.42 -5.49 -4.44
N LYS A 53 0.57 -4.77 -5.19
CA LYS A 53 0.56 -4.81 -6.67
C LYS A 53 1.90 -4.33 -7.24
N TRP A 54 2.41 -3.21 -6.72
CA TRP A 54 3.66 -2.61 -7.17
C TRP A 54 4.83 -3.58 -6.95
N ILE A 55 4.97 -4.14 -5.74
CA ILE A 55 6.03 -5.12 -5.41
C ILE A 55 5.97 -6.36 -6.31
N ASN A 56 4.77 -6.80 -6.73
CA ASN A 56 4.64 -7.89 -7.69
C ASN A 56 5.18 -7.54 -9.08
N ARG A 57 4.98 -6.29 -9.53
CA ARG A 57 5.43 -5.78 -10.84
C ARG A 57 6.91 -5.43 -10.86
N PHE A 58 7.47 -5.04 -9.72
CA PHE A 58 8.85 -4.62 -9.56
C PHE A 58 9.86 -5.63 -10.10
N SER A 59 10.66 -5.27 -11.09
CA SER A 59 11.65 -6.17 -11.69
C SER A 59 13.08 -5.98 -11.19
N SER A 60 13.39 -4.84 -10.57
CA SER A 60 14.76 -4.55 -10.12
C SER A 60 15.14 -5.36 -8.89
N GLU A 61 16.44 -5.58 -8.70
CA GLU A 61 16.95 -6.41 -7.61
C GLU A 61 16.91 -5.71 -6.24
N LEU A 62 16.85 -4.37 -6.23
CA LEU A 62 16.91 -3.55 -5.02
C LEU A 62 15.92 -2.39 -5.09
N LEU A 63 15.11 -2.25 -4.04
CA LEU A 63 14.22 -1.10 -3.86
C LEU A 63 15.06 0.13 -3.51
N THR A 64 15.10 1.11 -4.41
CA THR A 64 15.77 2.39 -4.16
C THR A 64 14.78 3.43 -3.62
N VAL A 65 15.28 4.59 -3.19
CA VAL A 65 14.41 5.72 -2.81
C VAL A 65 13.53 6.15 -3.97
N ALA A 66 14.08 6.22 -5.19
CA ALA A 66 13.31 6.58 -6.38
C ALA A 66 12.18 5.58 -6.67
N GLU A 67 12.44 4.29 -6.51
CA GLU A 67 11.41 3.24 -6.67
C GLU A 67 10.29 3.36 -5.62
N ILE A 68 10.64 3.78 -4.40
CA ILE A 68 9.65 4.05 -3.35
C ILE A 68 8.81 5.29 -3.71
N GLU A 69 9.42 6.35 -4.23
CA GLU A 69 8.71 7.56 -4.69
C GLU A 69 7.78 7.25 -5.87
N GLU A 70 8.23 6.43 -6.81
CA GLU A 70 7.40 5.94 -7.91
C GLU A 70 6.24 5.06 -7.40
N MET A 71 6.49 4.23 -6.40
CA MET A 71 5.43 3.45 -5.74
C MET A 71 4.37 4.35 -5.11
N PHE A 72 4.76 5.40 -4.38
CA PHE A 72 3.79 6.35 -3.83
C PHE A 72 3.04 7.12 -4.91
N SER A 73 3.72 7.51 -6.00
CA SER A 73 3.08 8.16 -7.15
C SER A 73 2.03 7.26 -7.80
N PHE A 74 2.34 5.97 -7.98
CA PHE A 74 1.40 4.97 -8.45
C PHE A 74 0.18 4.81 -7.51
N ILE A 75 0.42 4.72 -6.21
CA ILE A 75 -0.66 4.61 -5.20
C ILE A 75 -1.59 5.82 -5.25
N ASN A 76 -1.03 7.03 -5.33
CA ASN A 76 -1.81 8.27 -5.36
C ASN A 76 -2.70 8.33 -6.60
N ASN A 77 -2.19 7.92 -7.77
CA ASN A 77 -2.99 7.86 -8.99
C ASN A 77 -4.14 6.85 -8.87
N GLU A 78 -3.91 5.64 -8.33
CA GLU A 78 -4.97 4.64 -8.16
C GLU A 78 -6.07 5.10 -7.18
N ILE A 79 -5.70 5.85 -6.12
CA ILE A 79 -6.68 6.42 -5.19
C ILE A 79 -7.49 7.54 -5.89
N TRP A 80 -6.82 8.40 -6.64
CA TRP A 80 -7.47 9.49 -7.39
C TRP A 80 -8.45 8.96 -8.45
N ASP A 81 -8.04 7.94 -9.19
CA ASP A 81 -8.88 7.29 -10.22
C ASP A 81 -10.07 6.56 -9.61
N HIS A 82 -9.98 6.09 -8.36
CA HIS A 82 -11.11 5.49 -7.65
C HIS A 82 -12.10 6.53 -7.08
N ALA A 83 -11.63 7.76 -6.86
CA ALA A 83 -12.43 8.84 -6.29
C ALA A 83 -13.23 9.64 -7.36
N ASN A 84 -12.89 9.51 -8.64
CA ASN A 84 -13.56 10.15 -9.78
C ASN A 84 -14.39 9.16 -10.60
#